data_AF-A0A1W1E6V8-F1
#
_entry.id   AF-A0A1W1E6V8-F1
#
_cell.length_a   1.000
_cell.length_b   1.000
_cell.length_c   1.000
_cell.angle_alpha   90.00
_cell.angle_beta   90.00
_cell.angle_gamma   90.00
#
_symmetry.space_group_name_H-M   'P 1'
#
loop_
_entity.id
_entity.type
_entity.pdbx_description
1 polymer ?
#
loop_
_entity_poly.entity_id
_entity_poly.type
_entity_poly.pdbx_seq_one_letter_code
_entity_poly.pdbx_strand_id
1 'polypeptide(L)'
;MATHILTVTKKTFKIHLNYMFIGTGKNNSAHQSSALADILGIRNNDNIIFYVMNVGFFGIFKAIGNVFYEYDANHLQYLGGELGNKTLTYRMEIKFREVYEIPISEWNMMENPDNIKGNSILNMQWSWIFKKLNASRGCLAIDNHEFELFQNLLSDGNIKLTNVSNYDYVNKKIIELNNGLSYDNSKTNVEPKSSSIISKIRIEDDLRILFTAQAGLNPILDTVLDSEKNGAIDFIANEILCSFSERKMDLLFGTNEDKCLLIELKNKFIFNDSIYNQIMEYARWVSAYKKHYKDIVPILVLREARDVAPRKSCKYFKYLSKENQLNDEKSDWYQKVIDSLFTAKQDLKLKDICNLSELQVYTFGVDNEGRLLEFNKIA
;
A
#
# COMPACT_ATOMS: atom_id res chain seq x y z
N MET A 1 10.49 1.28 -8.85
CA MET A 1 9.79 0.11 -9.43
C MET A 1 9.46 -0.78 -8.26
N ALA A 2 8.19 -1.02 -7.96
CA ALA A 2 7.83 -1.70 -6.73
C ALA A 2 7.86 -3.22 -6.88
N THR A 3 7.87 -3.92 -5.74
CA THR A 3 7.72 -5.37 -5.69
C THR A 3 6.58 -5.74 -4.77
N HIS A 4 5.71 -6.65 -5.21
CA HIS A 4 4.54 -7.10 -4.47
C HIS A 4 4.56 -8.61 -4.26
N ILE A 5 4.38 -9.05 -3.02
CA ILE A 5 4.29 -10.46 -2.67
C ILE A 5 2.83 -10.85 -2.44
N LEU A 6 2.31 -11.76 -3.27
CA LEU A 6 0.99 -12.34 -3.11
C LEU A 6 1.05 -13.67 -2.36
N THR A 7 0.23 -13.80 -1.34
CA THR A 7 0.05 -15.05 -0.58
C THR A 7 -1.08 -15.85 -1.18
N VAL A 8 -0.74 -17.04 -1.67
CA VAL A 8 -1.66 -17.88 -2.41
C VAL A 8 -1.65 -19.30 -1.87
N THR A 9 -2.80 -19.96 -1.97
CA THR A 9 -2.88 -21.40 -1.77
C THR A 9 -2.32 -22.11 -3.00
N LYS A 10 -1.94 -23.38 -2.88
CA LYS A 10 -1.57 -24.22 -4.04
C LYS A 10 -2.64 -24.19 -5.14
N LYS A 11 -3.92 -24.15 -4.75
CA LYS A 11 -5.06 -24.13 -5.65
C LYS A 11 -5.12 -22.83 -6.46
N THR A 12 -5.10 -21.69 -5.78
CA THR A 12 -5.15 -20.38 -6.46
C THR A 12 -3.86 -20.11 -7.24
N PHE A 13 -2.70 -20.57 -6.75
CA PHE A 13 -1.44 -20.45 -7.47
C PHE A 13 -1.49 -21.12 -8.83
N LYS A 14 -2.00 -22.36 -8.91
CA LYS A 14 -2.20 -23.04 -10.19
C LYS A 14 -3.06 -22.23 -11.15
N ILE A 15 -4.15 -21.63 -10.67
CA ILE A 15 -5.04 -20.81 -11.50
C ILE A 15 -4.31 -19.53 -11.98
N HIS A 16 -3.57 -18.85 -11.11
CA HIS A 16 -2.75 -17.69 -11.49
C HIS A 16 -1.73 -18.04 -12.59
N LEU A 17 -1.06 -19.19 -12.48
CA LEU A 17 -0.12 -19.66 -13.50
C LEU A 17 -0.80 -20.11 -14.77
N ASN A 18 -1.96 -20.77 -14.69
CA ASN A 18 -2.65 -21.24 -15.88
C ASN A 18 -3.10 -20.07 -16.77
N TYR A 19 -3.51 -18.96 -16.15
CA TYR A 19 -4.20 -17.86 -16.82
C TYR A 19 -3.42 -16.54 -16.80
N MET A 20 -2.20 -16.51 -16.26
CA MET A 20 -1.32 -15.34 -16.24
C MET A 20 -1.96 -14.06 -15.68
N PHE A 21 -2.62 -14.18 -14.53
CA PHE A 21 -3.14 -13.03 -13.78
C PHE A 21 -2.83 -13.15 -12.30
N ILE A 22 -2.77 -12.01 -11.60
CA ILE A 22 -2.91 -11.92 -10.15
C ILE A 22 -4.30 -11.44 -9.77
N GLY A 23 -4.77 -11.80 -8.58
CA GLY A 23 -6.02 -11.26 -8.07
C GLY A 23 -6.06 -11.18 -6.56
N THR A 24 -6.82 -10.22 -6.05
CA THR A 24 -7.02 -9.98 -4.62
C THR A 24 -8.50 -10.11 -4.25
N GLY A 25 -8.75 -10.56 -3.02
CA GLY A 25 -10.09 -10.71 -2.46
C GLY A 25 -10.12 -11.72 -1.31
N LYS A 26 -11.34 -12.02 -0.83
CA LYS A 26 -11.58 -12.88 0.34
C LYS A 26 -12.76 -13.79 0.03
N ASN A 27 -12.85 -14.89 0.77
CA ASN A 27 -13.91 -15.85 0.60
C ASN A 27 -15.27 -15.17 0.70
N ASN A 28 -16.12 -15.38 -0.30
CA ASN A 28 -17.51 -14.91 -0.35
C ASN A 28 -17.68 -13.39 -0.13
N SER A 29 -16.65 -12.60 -0.42
CA SER A 29 -16.69 -11.14 -0.23
C SER A 29 -16.07 -10.47 -1.45
N ALA A 30 -16.92 -10.08 -2.40
CA ALA A 30 -16.48 -9.51 -3.66
C ALA A 30 -15.86 -8.10 -3.52
N HIS A 31 -16.35 -7.30 -2.56
CA HIS A 31 -15.91 -5.92 -2.41
C HIS A 31 -15.17 -5.69 -1.10
N GLN A 32 -13.90 -5.31 -1.19
CA GLN A 32 -13.04 -5.07 -0.04
C GLN A 32 -12.10 -3.90 -0.31
N SER A 33 -12.29 -2.82 0.44
CA SER A 33 -11.51 -1.58 0.29
C SER A 33 -10.01 -1.81 0.45
N SER A 34 -9.58 -2.62 1.42
CA SER A 34 -8.15 -2.94 1.61
C SER A 34 -7.56 -3.74 0.45
N ALA A 35 -8.26 -4.78 -0.03
CA ALA A 35 -7.79 -5.57 -1.18
C ALA A 35 -7.76 -4.75 -2.48
N LEU A 36 -8.67 -3.78 -2.61
CA LEU A 36 -8.68 -2.80 -3.69
C LEU A 36 -7.49 -1.84 -3.59
N ALA A 37 -7.22 -1.26 -2.41
CA ALA A 37 -6.08 -0.38 -2.20
C ALA A 37 -4.74 -1.10 -2.46
N ASP A 38 -4.64 -2.37 -2.08
CA ASP A 38 -3.46 -3.20 -2.35
C ASP A 38 -3.16 -3.33 -3.83
N ILE A 39 -4.13 -3.80 -4.60
CA ILE A 39 -3.91 -4.05 -6.03
C ILE A 39 -3.83 -2.75 -6.83
N LEU A 40 -4.54 -1.70 -6.42
CA LEU A 40 -4.42 -0.37 -7.03
C LEU A 40 -3.07 0.28 -6.75
N GLY A 41 -2.29 -0.20 -5.78
CA GLY A 41 -0.90 0.22 -5.57
C GLY A 41 0.08 -0.40 -6.58
N ILE A 42 -0.32 -1.44 -7.31
CA ILE A 42 0.52 -2.12 -8.31
C ILE A 42 0.52 -1.31 -9.60
N ARG A 43 1.71 -1.06 -10.16
CA ARG A 43 1.93 -0.37 -11.42
C ARG A 43 2.37 -1.33 -12.51
N ASN A 44 2.13 -0.95 -13.76
CA ASN A 44 2.63 -1.68 -14.91
C ASN A 44 4.16 -1.86 -14.82
N ASN A 45 4.65 -3.06 -15.10
CA ASN A 45 6.04 -3.50 -14.92
C ASN A 45 6.56 -3.64 -13.47
N ASP A 46 5.74 -3.48 -12.43
CA ASP A 46 6.13 -3.86 -11.08
C ASP A 46 6.46 -5.36 -10.99
N ASN A 47 7.34 -5.72 -10.05
CA ASN A 47 7.63 -7.12 -9.76
C ASN A 47 6.49 -7.75 -8.97
N ILE A 48 6.15 -8.97 -9.33
CA ILE A 48 5.17 -9.79 -8.63
C ILE A 48 5.87 -11.08 -8.18
N ILE A 49 5.73 -11.40 -6.91
CA ILE A 49 6.25 -12.63 -6.30
C ILE A 49 5.08 -13.39 -5.71
N PHE A 50 5.01 -14.70 -5.94
CA PHE A 50 4.08 -15.56 -5.23
C PHE A 50 4.76 -16.25 -4.07
N TYR A 51 4.19 -16.08 -2.89
CA TYR A 51 4.40 -16.99 -1.77
C TYR A 51 3.29 -18.04 -1.77
N VAL A 52 3.66 -19.28 -2.09
CA VAL A 52 2.74 -20.41 -2.04
C VAL A 52 2.77 -21.01 -0.63
N MET A 53 1.64 -20.92 0.08
CA MET A 53 1.55 -21.32 1.48
C MET A 53 2.06 -22.75 1.71
N ASN A 54 2.94 -22.91 2.70
CA ASN A 54 3.58 -24.18 3.07
C ASN A 54 4.38 -24.83 1.94
N VAL A 55 4.84 -24.03 0.97
CA VAL A 55 5.68 -24.49 -0.16
C VAL A 55 6.89 -23.58 -0.29
N GLY A 56 6.68 -22.29 -0.56
CA GLY A 56 7.78 -21.33 -0.75
C GLY A 56 7.54 -20.40 -1.94
N PHE A 57 8.64 -19.89 -2.49
CA PHE A 57 8.66 -18.91 -3.56
C PHE A 57 9.28 -19.48 -4.84
N PHE A 58 8.70 -19.16 -5.99
CA PHE A 58 9.13 -19.71 -7.28
C PHE A 58 9.88 -18.73 -8.17
N GLY A 59 9.87 -17.44 -7.84
CA GLY A 59 10.53 -16.41 -8.64
C GLY A 59 9.68 -15.17 -8.84
N ILE A 60 10.03 -14.43 -9.90
CA ILE A 60 9.58 -13.08 -10.20
C ILE A 60 8.79 -13.07 -11.50
N PHE A 61 7.63 -12.44 -11.44
CA PHE A 61 6.74 -12.10 -12.53
C PHE A 61 6.69 -10.57 -12.69
N LYS A 62 6.09 -10.10 -13.76
CA LYS A 62 5.84 -8.68 -14.02
C LYS A 62 4.37 -8.41 -14.15
N ALA A 63 3.88 -7.38 -13.47
CA ALA A 63 2.56 -6.81 -13.69
C ALA A 63 2.44 -6.22 -15.11
N ILE A 64 1.31 -6.45 -15.77
CA ILE A 64 1.01 -5.97 -17.12
C ILE A 64 -0.35 -5.30 -17.16
N GLY A 65 -0.38 -4.12 -17.77
CA GLY A 65 -1.61 -3.36 -17.98
C GLY A 65 -2.14 -2.73 -16.69
N ASN A 66 -3.46 -2.64 -16.61
CA ASN A 66 -4.18 -2.00 -15.50
C ASN A 66 -4.95 -3.03 -14.68
N VAL A 67 -5.33 -2.64 -13.47
CA VAL A 67 -6.25 -3.43 -12.65
C VAL A 67 -7.62 -3.44 -13.32
N PHE A 68 -8.22 -4.61 -13.41
CA PHE A 68 -9.59 -4.79 -13.88
C PHE A 68 -10.46 -5.52 -12.86
N TYR A 69 -11.76 -5.36 -13.02
CA TYR A 69 -12.80 -5.86 -12.14
C TYR A 69 -13.52 -7.04 -12.79
N GLU A 70 -13.45 -8.20 -12.15
CA GLU A 70 -14.00 -9.44 -12.69
C GLU A 70 -15.20 -9.90 -11.88
N TYR A 71 -16.37 -9.45 -12.32
CA TYR A 71 -17.68 -9.79 -11.79
C TYR A 71 -18.74 -9.50 -12.85
N ASP A 72 -19.61 -10.47 -13.15
CA ASP A 72 -20.73 -10.22 -14.06
C ASP A 72 -21.97 -9.61 -13.34
N ALA A 73 -23.01 -9.33 -14.11
CA ALA A 73 -24.26 -8.75 -13.59
C ALA A 73 -24.97 -9.66 -12.58
N ASN A 74 -24.72 -10.97 -12.61
CA ASN A 74 -25.27 -11.97 -11.70
C ASN A 74 -24.31 -12.31 -10.55
N HIS A 75 -23.25 -11.52 -10.38
CA HIS A 75 -22.28 -11.72 -9.32
C HIS A 75 -21.47 -13.02 -9.42
N LEU A 76 -21.29 -13.51 -10.64
CA LEU A 76 -20.48 -14.67 -10.96
C LEU A 76 -19.12 -14.25 -11.55
N GLN A 77 -18.10 -15.05 -11.24
CA GLN A 77 -16.74 -14.90 -11.75
C GLN A 77 -16.50 -15.90 -12.87
N TYR A 78 -15.82 -15.47 -13.95
CA TYR A 78 -15.44 -16.32 -15.09
C TYR A 78 -14.77 -17.63 -14.66
N LEU A 79 -13.95 -17.58 -13.60
CA LEU A 79 -13.24 -18.74 -13.01
C LEU A 79 -13.85 -19.20 -11.68
N GLY A 80 -15.09 -18.84 -11.37
CA GLY A 80 -15.71 -19.10 -10.07
C GLY A 80 -15.73 -20.60 -9.69
N GLY A 81 -16.02 -21.48 -10.65
CA GLY A 81 -15.98 -22.93 -10.44
C GLY A 81 -14.58 -23.44 -10.05
N GLU A 82 -13.54 -22.92 -10.71
CA GLU A 82 -12.15 -23.27 -10.39
C GLU A 82 -11.70 -22.67 -9.07
N LEU A 83 -12.08 -21.43 -8.76
CA LEU A 83 -11.70 -20.75 -7.53
C LEU A 83 -12.41 -21.35 -6.29
N GLY A 84 -13.59 -21.95 -6.47
CA GLY A 84 -14.43 -22.42 -5.37
C GLY A 84 -14.91 -21.24 -4.51
N ASN A 85 -14.69 -21.30 -3.19
CA ASN A 85 -15.15 -20.25 -2.28
C ASN A 85 -14.29 -18.98 -2.30
N LYS A 86 -13.19 -18.96 -3.06
CA LYS A 86 -12.31 -17.79 -3.17
C LYS A 86 -12.91 -16.82 -4.19
N THR A 87 -13.06 -15.56 -3.80
CA THR A 87 -13.46 -14.49 -4.71
C THR A 87 -12.22 -13.63 -4.99
N LEU A 88 -11.74 -13.65 -6.23
CA LEU A 88 -10.60 -12.84 -6.69
C LEU A 88 -11.12 -11.76 -7.62
N THR A 89 -11.74 -10.73 -7.04
CA THR A 89 -12.55 -9.75 -7.78
C THR A 89 -11.71 -8.77 -8.56
N TYR A 90 -10.65 -8.26 -7.93
CA TYR A 90 -9.74 -7.33 -8.57
C TYR A 90 -8.57 -8.12 -9.13
N ARG A 91 -8.26 -7.91 -10.41
CA ARG A 91 -7.24 -8.68 -11.13
C ARG A 91 -6.34 -7.79 -11.95
N MET A 92 -5.17 -8.29 -12.27
CA MET A 92 -4.21 -7.66 -13.17
C MET A 92 -3.45 -8.76 -13.90
N GLU A 93 -3.15 -8.54 -15.18
CA GLU A 93 -2.37 -9.49 -15.97
C GLU A 93 -0.92 -9.52 -15.49
N ILE A 94 -0.26 -10.66 -15.68
CA ILE A 94 1.16 -10.81 -15.40
C ILE A 94 1.88 -11.51 -16.54
N LYS A 95 3.20 -11.36 -16.58
CA LYS A 95 4.08 -12.17 -17.44
C LYS A 95 5.29 -12.67 -16.68
N PHE A 96 5.92 -13.71 -17.20
CA PHE A 96 7.17 -14.24 -16.66
C PHE A 96 8.31 -13.25 -16.76
N ARG A 97 9.23 -13.35 -15.80
CA ARG A 97 10.54 -12.70 -15.86
C ARG A 97 11.66 -13.65 -15.46
N GLU A 98 11.57 -14.18 -14.25
CA GLU A 98 12.62 -14.99 -13.66
C GLU A 98 12.00 -16.00 -12.70
N VAL A 99 11.59 -17.15 -13.23
CA VAL A 99 10.88 -18.19 -12.49
C VAL A 99 11.64 -19.49 -12.57
N TYR A 100 11.58 -20.27 -11.50
CA TYR A 100 12.34 -21.48 -11.32
C TYR A 100 11.41 -22.69 -11.06
N GLU A 101 11.90 -23.89 -11.39
CA GLU A 101 11.14 -25.13 -11.23
C GLU A 101 10.84 -25.44 -9.75
N ILE A 102 11.87 -25.36 -8.91
CA ILE A 102 11.83 -25.72 -7.49
C ILE A 102 11.63 -24.45 -6.66
N PRO A 103 10.79 -24.46 -5.61
CA PRO A 103 10.65 -23.28 -4.76
C PRO A 103 11.83 -23.14 -3.79
N ILE A 104 12.19 -21.90 -3.47
CA ILE A 104 12.95 -21.60 -2.25
C ILE A 104 11.99 -21.58 -1.06
N SER A 105 12.33 -22.32 0.00
CA SER A 105 11.49 -22.44 1.19
C SER A 105 11.38 -21.11 1.94
N GLU A 106 10.32 -20.97 2.75
CA GLU A 106 10.18 -19.82 3.67
C GLU A 106 11.39 -19.69 4.58
N TRP A 107 11.85 -20.81 5.15
CA TRP A 107 13.01 -20.82 6.05
C TRP A 107 14.26 -20.30 5.35
N ASN A 108 14.58 -20.81 4.15
CA ASN A 108 15.76 -20.35 3.40
C ASN A 108 15.67 -18.87 3.00
N MET A 109 14.48 -18.38 2.66
CA MET A 109 14.29 -16.99 2.25
C MET A 109 14.38 -15.99 3.41
N MET A 110 13.89 -16.39 4.60
CA MET A 110 13.54 -15.44 5.65
C MET A 110 14.22 -15.67 7.00
N GLU A 111 14.47 -16.93 7.35
CA GLU A 111 14.80 -17.35 8.72
C GLU A 111 16.23 -17.89 8.82
N ASN A 112 16.79 -18.39 7.72
CA ASN A 112 18.14 -18.94 7.69
C ASN A 112 19.15 -17.83 8.00
N PRO A 113 19.83 -17.86 9.17
CA PRO A 113 20.80 -16.83 9.54
C PRO A 113 21.95 -16.70 8.54
N ASP A 114 22.34 -17.81 7.90
CA ASP A 114 23.43 -17.83 6.92
C ASP A 114 23.08 -17.05 5.63
N ASN A 115 21.78 -16.89 5.35
CA ASN A 115 21.28 -16.14 4.21
C ASN A 115 20.96 -14.68 4.57
N ILE A 116 20.99 -14.30 5.86
CA ILE A 116 20.78 -12.92 6.29
C ILE A 116 22.08 -12.15 6.11
N LYS A 117 22.06 -11.15 5.23
CA LYS A 117 23.24 -10.33 4.93
C LYS A 117 23.91 -9.81 6.20
N GLY A 118 25.18 -10.17 6.41
CA GLY A 118 25.96 -9.75 7.57
C GLY A 118 25.40 -10.20 8.92
N ASN A 119 24.55 -11.23 8.95
CA ASN A 119 23.91 -11.80 10.14
C ASN A 119 23.24 -10.74 11.03
N SER A 120 22.71 -9.69 10.40
CA SER A 120 22.15 -8.53 11.10
C SER A 120 20.64 -8.55 11.04
N ILE A 121 20.02 -8.37 12.21
CA ILE A 121 18.58 -8.18 12.36
C ILE A 121 18.02 -7.01 11.52
N LEU A 122 18.88 -6.05 11.15
CA LEU A 122 18.50 -4.92 10.29
C LEU A 122 18.31 -5.32 8.83
N ASN A 123 18.86 -6.46 8.42
CA ASN A 123 18.77 -6.98 7.06
C ASN A 123 17.72 -8.10 6.94
N MET A 124 16.85 -8.27 7.93
CA MET A 124 15.69 -9.16 7.83
C MET A 124 14.59 -8.51 6.97
N GLN A 125 13.79 -9.31 6.25
CA GLN A 125 12.65 -8.79 5.46
C GLN A 125 11.44 -8.54 6.37
N TRP A 126 11.56 -7.50 7.21
CA TRP A 126 10.60 -7.16 8.27
C TRP A 126 9.16 -7.00 7.80
N SER A 127 8.96 -6.43 6.60
CA SER A 127 7.61 -6.27 6.03
C SER A 127 6.91 -7.62 5.91
N TRP A 128 7.67 -8.65 5.49
CA TRP A 128 7.16 -10.01 5.38
C TRP A 128 6.95 -10.68 6.74
N ILE A 129 7.90 -10.51 7.67
CA ILE A 129 7.82 -11.09 9.03
C ILE A 129 6.57 -10.59 9.73
N PHE A 130 6.33 -9.27 9.75
CA PHE A 130 5.13 -8.73 10.41
C PHE A 130 3.83 -9.21 9.74
N LYS A 131 3.81 -9.30 8.41
CA LYS A 131 2.68 -9.89 7.69
C LYS A 131 2.44 -11.36 8.10
N LYS A 132 3.50 -12.16 8.32
CA LYS A 132 3.34 -13.56 8.74
C LYS A 132 2.77 -13.68 10.15
N LEU A 133 3.18 -12.78 11.04
CA LEU A 133 2.62 -12.69 12.40
C LEU A 133 1.14 -12.28 12.36
N ASN A 134 0.73 -11.48 11.37
CA ASN A 134 -0.65 -11.02 11.20
C ASN A 134 -1.23 -11.49 9.85
N ALA A 135 -1.74 -12.73 9.82
CA ALA A 135 -2.15 -13.49 8.62
C ALA A 135 -3.38 -12.96 7.85
N SER A 136 -3.64 -11.65 7.85
CA SER A 136 -4.88 -11.06 7.35
C SER A 136 -4.83 -10.59 5.88
N ARG A 137 -3.64 -10.30 5.31
CA ARG A 137 -3.51 -9.69 3.97
C ARG A 137 -2.95 -10.64 2.91
N GLY A 138 -3.56 -10.60 1.73
CA GLY A 138 -3.19 -11.42 0.57
C GLY A 138 -2.10 -10.81 -0.30
N CYS A 139 -1.87 -9.50 -0.22
CA CYS A 139 -0.87 -8.77 -1.00
C CYS A 139 -0.07 -7.83 -0.06
N LEU A 140 1.24 -7.74 -0.28
CA LEU A 140 2.15 -6.86 0.46
C LEU A 140 3.15 -6.27 -0.51
N ALA A 141 3.37 -4.96 -0.44
CA ALA A 141 4.46 -4.31 -1.14
C ALA A 141 5.75 -4.35 -0.28
N ILE A 142 6.89 -4.60 -0.93
CA ILE A 142 8.23 -4.48 -0.37
C ILE A 142 9.05 -3.51 -1.23
N ASP A 143 9.99 -2.80 -0.60
CA ASP A 143 10.87 -1.86 -1.30
C ASP A 143 12.01 -2.56 -2.06
N ASN A 144 12.82 -1.77 -2.76
CA ASN A 144 13.94 -2.27 -3.55
C ASN A 144 14.99 -2.99 -2.70
N HIS A 145 15.26 -2.52 -1.48
CA HIS A 145 16.24 -3.15 -0.60
C HIS A 145 15.79 -4.56 -0.18
N GLU A 146 14.53 -4.72 0.26
CA GLU A 146 13.98 -6.04 0.58
C GLU A 146 13.90 -6.93 -0.67
N PHE A 147 13.59 -6.36 -1.84
CA PHE A 147 13.59 -7.09 -3.11
C PHE A 147 14.99 -7.58 -3.51
N GLU A 148 16.04 -6.78 -3.32
CA GLU A 148 17.42 -7.20 -3.61
C GLU A 148 17.84 -8.39 -2.73
N LEU A 149 17.49 -8.37 -1.45
CA LEU A 149 17.70 -9.51 -0.55
C LEU A 149 16.99 -10.76 -1.08
N PHE A 150 15.76 -10.60 -1.55
CA PHE A 150 14.98 -11.69 -2.15
C PHE A 150 15.63 -12.23 -3.44
N GLN A 151 16.03 -11.34 -4.34
CA GLN A 151 16.59 -11.71 -5.65
C GLN A 151 17.91 -12.46 -5.52
N ASN A 152 18.76 -12.06 -4.58
CA ASN A 152 20.05 -12.72 -4.34
C ASN A 152 19.88 -14.20 -3.95
N LEU A 153 18.81 -14.55 -3.23
CA LEU A 153 18.54 -15.92 -2.78
C LEU A 153 17.79 -16.77 -3.82
N LEU A 154 17.03 -16.14 -4.72
CA LEU A 154 16.22 -16.85 -5.71
C LEU A 154 17.03 -17.70 -6.70
N SER A 155 18.22 -17.23 -7.07
CA SER A 155 19.01 -17.82 -8.15
C SER A 155 19.90 -19.01 -7.74
N ASP A 156 19.91 -19.37 -6.46
CA ASP A 156 20.87 -20.32 -5.89
C ASP A 156 20.68 -21.76 -6.41
N GLY A 157 21.45 -22.11 -7.44
CA GLY A 157 21.57 -23.48 -7.97
C GLY A 157 20.34 -24.04 -8.70
N ASN A 158 19.34 -23.21 -8.99
CA ASN A 158 18.04 -23.65 -9.52
C ASN A 158 17.92 -23.49 -11.04
N ILE A 159 17.07 -24.30 -11.66
CA ILE A 159 16.84 -24.27 -13.11
C ILE A 159 15.85 -23.15 -13.42
N LYS A 160 16.34 -22.12 -14.10
CA LYS A 160 15.50 -21.04 -14.63
C LYS A 160 14.64 -21.58 -15.78
N LEU A 161 13.34 -21.41 -15.66
CA LEU A 161 12.38 -21.83 -16.68
C LEU A 161 12.30 -20.80 -17.81
N THR A 162 12.02 -21.28 -19.02
CA THR A 162 11.93 -20.45 -20.23
C THR A 162 10.49 -20.05 -20.54
N ASN A 163 9.57 -20.91 -20.19
CA ASN A 163 8.14 -20.68 -20.21
C ASN A 163 7.54 -21.27 -18.93
N VAL A 164 6.28 -20.98 -18.62
CA VAL A 164 5.61 -21.55 -17.45
C VAL A 164 4.12 -21.55 -17.71
N SER A 165 3.43 -22.61 -17.27
CA SER A 165 2.00 -22.72 -17.53
C SER A 165 1.25 -23.68 -16.60
N ASN A 166 1.88 -24.26 -15.56
CA ASN A 166 1.15 -25.00 -14.52
C ASN A 166 1.94 -25.18 -13.21
N TYR A 167 1.19 -25.50 -12.15
CA TYR A 167 1.71 -26.02 -10.89
C TYR A 167 1.37 -27.51 -10.71
N ASP A 168 2.40 -28.33 -10.48
CA ASP A 168 2.29 -29.75 -10.14
C ASP A 168 2.12 -29.92 -8.63
N TYR A 169 0.95 -30.42 -8.22
CA TYR A 169 0.63 -30.64 -6.82
C TYR A 169 1.45 -31.77 -6.16
N VAL A 170 1.83 -32.79 -6.93
CA VAL A 170 2.50 -33.99 -6.42
C VAL A 170 3.94 -33.65 -6.10
N ASN A 171 4.64 -33.11 -7.09
CA ASN A 171 6.06 -32.78 -6.96
C ASN A 171 6.31 -31.37 -6.40
N LYS A 172 5.24 -30.59 -6.16
CA LYS A 172 5.29 -29.21 -5.64
C LYS A 172 6.22 -28.29 -6.46
N LYS A 173 6.17 -28.43 -7.79
CA LYS A 173 7.04 -27.72 -8.72
C LYS A 173 6.24 -27.03 -9.82
N ILE A 174 6.85 -26.05 -10.47
CA ILE A 174 6.31 -25.50 -11.71
C ILE A 174 6.71 -26.39 -12.87
N ILE A 175 5.79 -26.60 -13.81
CA ILE A 175 6.07 -27.33 -15.05
C ILE A 175 5.64 -26.51 -16.26
N GLU A 176 6.38 -26.67 -17.36
CA GLU A 176 6.01 -26.16 -18.67
C GLU A 176 4.89 -27.02 -19.26
N LEU A 177 3.80 -26.38 -19.71
CA LEU A 177 2.79 -27.02 -20.56
C LEU A 177 3.06 -26.67 -22.02
N ASN A 178 2.88 -27.66 -22.90
CA ASN A 178 2.99 -27.49 -24.34
C ASN A 178 1.97 -26.48 -24.89
N ASN A 179 0.79 -26.37 -24.27
CA ASN A 179 -0.22 -25.35 -24.56
C ASN A 179 -0.69 -24.72 -23.24
N GLY A 180 -0.50 -23.41 -23.08
CA GLY A 180 -1.05 -22.67 -21.95
C GLY A 180 -2.56 -22.49 -22.06
N LEU A 181 -3.22 -22.22 -20.93
CA LEU A 181 -4.58 -21.69 -20.95
C LEU A 181 -4.50 -20.18 -21.21
N SER A 182 -5.46 -19.65 -21.94
CA SER A 182 -5.56 -18.21 -22.17
C SER A 182 -6.68 -17.63 -21.32
N TYR A 183 -6.41 -16.48 -20.71
CA TYR A 183 -7.45 -15.71 -20.06
C TYR A 183 -8.41 -15.12 -21.10
N ASP A 184 -9.69 -15.04 -20.76
CA ASP A 184 -10.68 -14.39 -21.61
C ASP A 184 -10.53 -12.87 -21.50
N ASN A 185 -9.85 -12.27 -22.48
CA ASN A 185 -9.62 -10.83 -22.54
C ASN A 185 -10.91 -9.99 -22.63
N SER A 186 -12.06 -10.59 -22.97
CA SER A 186 -13.33 -9.86 -22.89
C SER A 186 -13.71 -9.47 -21.45
N LYS A 187 -13.08 -10.11 -20.45
CA LYS A 187 -13.30 -9.90 -19.02
C LYS A 187 -12.37 -8.87 -18.38
N THR A 188 -11.49 -8.22 -19.15
CA THR A 188 -10.48 -7.28 -18.60
C THR A 188 -10.84 -5.80 -18.77
N ASN A 189 -11.98 -5.49 -19.39
CA ASN A 189 -12.33 -4.12 -19.80
C ASN A 189 -12.99 -3.26 -18.71
N VAL A 190 -13.29 -3.83 -17.54
CA VAL A 190 -14.04 -3.12 -16.50
C VAL A 190 -13.07 -2.57 -15.46
N GLU A 191 -13.07 -1.25 -15.28
CA GLU A 191 -12.30 -0.61 -14.20
C GLU A 191 -12.93 -0.91 -12.83
N PRO A 192 -12.13 -1.19 -11.77
CA PRO A 192 -12.64 -1.42 -10.42
C PRO A 192 -13.42 -0.25 -9.82
N LYS A 193 -12.99 0.97 -10.11
CA LYS A 193 -13.65 2.23 -9.77
C LYS A 193 -13.25 3.27 -10.80
N SER A 194 -14.22 4.03 -11.31
CA SER A 194 -13.92 5.18 -12.16
C SER A 194 -13.16 6.26 -11.39
N SER A 195 -12.39 7.08 -12.10
CA SER A 195 -11.70 8.25 -11.54
C SER A 195 -12.63 9.18 -10.74
N SER A 196 -13.86 9.37 -11.22
CA SER A 196 -14.90 10.17 -10.56
C SER A 196 -15.42 9.59 -9.24
N ILE A 197 -15.29 8.28 -9.03
CA ILE A 197 -15.63 7.61 -7.77
C ILE A 197 -14.41 7.63 -6.84
N ILE A 198 -13.20 7.42 -7.37
CA ILE A 198 -11.96 7.43 -6.59
C ILE A 198 -11.73 8.79 -5.92
N SER A 199 -12.16 9.89 -6.54
CA SER A 199 -12.05 11.23 -5.95
C SER A 199 -13.06 11.52 -4.83
N LYS A 200 -14.05 10.65 -4.58
CA LYS A 200 -15.07 10.87 -3.53
C LYS A 200 -14.57 10.35 -2.19
N ILE A 201 -14.39 11.27 -1.24
CA ILE A 201 -13.88 11.00 0.11
C ILE A 201 -14.99 11.09 1.15
N ARG A 202 -15.41 9.94 1.69
CA ARG A 202 -16.43 9.83 2.74
C ARG A 202 -15.85 9.28 4.02
N ILE A 203 -14.89 8.37 3.92
CA ILE A 203 -14.17 7.74 5.03
C ILE A 203 -12.65 7.76 4.76
N GLU A 204 -11.87 7.42 5.77
CA GLU A 204 -10.39 7.38 5.69
C GLU A 204 -9.89 6.39 4.64
N ASP A 205 -10.56 5.24 4.49
CA ASP A 205 -10.25 4.25 3.45
C ASP A 205 -10.36 4.82 2.03
N ASP A 206 -11.24 5.80 1.78
CA ASP A 206 -11.35 6.42 0.46
C ASP A 206 -10.08 7.24 0.13
N LEU A 207 -9.47 7.90 1.12
CA LEU A 207 -8.18 8.57 0.94
C LEU A 207 -7.09 7.54 0.62
N ARG A 208 -7.01 6.43 1.36
CA ARG A 208 -6.02 5.38 1.10
C ARG A 208 -6.15 4.82 -0.32
N ILE A 209 -7.38 4.59 -0.79
CA ILE A 209 -7.66 4.18 -2.17
C ILE A 209 -7.23 5.26 -3.17
N LEU A 210 -7.55 6.53 -2.92
CA LEU A 210 -7.14 7.64 -3.79
C LEU A 210 -5.61 7.70 -3.93
N PHE A 211 -4.89 7.70 -2.81
CA PHE A 211 -3.43 7.77 -2.80
C PHE A 211 -2.80 6.57 -3.51
N THR A 212 -3.23 5.34 -3.19
CA THR A 212 -2.70 4.13 -3.84
C THR A 212 -3.00 4.09 -5.34
N ALA A 213 -4.18 4.54 -5.77
CA ALA A 213 -4.59 4.49 -7.17
C ALA A 213 -4.01 5.62 -8.03
N GLN A 214 -3.73 6.79 -7.46
CA GLN A 214 -3.50 8.02 -8.21
C GLN A 214 -2.20 8.78 -7.84
N ALA A 215 -1.39 8.26 -6.91
CA ALA A 215 -0.06 8.83 -6.63
C ALA A 215 0.79 8.88 -7.91
N GLY A 216 1.36 10.05 -8.19
CA GLY A 216 2.13 10.34 -9.41
C GLY A 216 1.29 10.59 -10.67
N LEU A 217 -0.04 10.52 -10.59
CA LEU A 217 -0.96 10.69 -11.73
C LEU A 217 -1.93 11.87 -11.53
N ASN A 218 -2.36 12.12 -10.29
CA ASN A 218 -3.31 13.16 -9.97
C ASN A 218 -2.60 14.43 -9.44
N PRO A 219 -2.71 15.58 -10.14
CA PRO A 219 -2.08 16.84 -9.73
C PRO A 219 -2.48 17.32 -8.33
N ILE A 220 -3.71 17.02 -7.87
CA ILE A 220 -4.16 17.40 -6.52
C ILE A 220 -3.33 16.68 -5.46
N LEU A 221 -2.99 15.40 -5.69
CA LEU A 221 -2.13 14.66 -4.76
C LEU A 221 -0.70 15.18 -4.77
N ASP A 222 -0.24 15.76 -5.88
CA ASP A 222 1.11 16.30 -5.99
C ASP A 222 1.34 17.51 -5.06
N THR A 223 0.30 18.21 -4.62
CA THR A 223 0.42 19.21 -3.55
C THR A 223 0.94 18.60 -2.23
N VAL A 224 0.62 17.33 -1.97
CA VAL A 224 1.06 16.59 -0.77
C VAL A 224 2.34 15.80 -1.04
N LEU A 225 2.42 15.15 -2.21
CA LEU A 225 3.54 14.29 -2.58
C LEU A 225 4.78 15.10 -3.01
N ASP A 226 4.57 16.30 -3.54
CA ASP A 226 5.58 17.29 -3.93
C ASP A 226 6.68 16.64 -4.78
N SER A 227 6.30 16.10 -5.94
CA SER A 227 7.22 15.30 -6.78
C SER A 227 8.42 16.10 -7.30
N GLU A 228 8.30 17.43 -7.44
CA GLU A 228 9.42 18.31 -7.76
C GLU A 228 10.49 18.30 -6.66
N LYS A 229 10.08 18.27 -5.39
CA LYS A 229 11.00 18.24 -4.26
C LYS A 229 11.41 16.84 -3.86
N ASN A 230 10.48 15.89 -3.91
CA ASN A 230 10.65 14.56 -3.31
C ASN A 230 11.08 13.48 -4.32
N GLY A 231 10.96 13.75 -5.62
CA GLY A 231 11.16 12.78 -6.67
C GLY A 231 9.88 12.03 -7.04
N ALA A 232 9.97 11.25 -8.12
CA ALA A 232 8.86 10.45 -8.62
C ALA A 232 8.62 9.23 -7.71
N ILE A 233 7.35 8.98 -7.40
CA ILE A 233 6.92 7.82 -6.59
C ILE A 233 7.22 6.53 -7.37
N ASP A 234 7.97 5.63 -6.74
CA ASP A 234 8.40 4.38 -7.36
C ASP A 234 8.13 3.13 -6.50
N PHE A 235 7.64 3.35 -5.27
CA PHE A 235 7.16 2.36 -4.31
C PHE A 235 5.90 2.87 -3.61
N ILE A 236 4.86 2.04 -3.56
CA ILE A 236 3.56 2.36 -2.94
C ILE A 236 3.19 1.20 -2.02
N ALA A 237 3.12 1.46 -0.72
CA ALA A 237 2.60 0.52 0.26
C ALA A 237 1.46 1.16 1.08
N ASN A 238 0.52 0.33 1.51
CA ASN A 238 -0.60 0.75 2.35
C ASN A 238 -0.82 -0.24 3.50
N GLU A 239 -1.28 0.28 4.65
CA GLU A 239 -1.46 -0.49 5.89
C GLU A 239 -0.19 -1.27 6.31
N ILE A 240 0.98 -0.62 6.32
CA ILE A 240 2.28 -1.26 6.57
C ILE A 240 2.40 -1.57 8.06
N LEU A 241 2.55 -2.84 8.41
CA LEU A 241 2.81 -3.27 9.78
C LEU A 241 4.23 -2.91 10.20
N CYS A 242 4.36 -2.27 11.35
CA CYS A 242 5.65 -1.75 11.85
C CYS A 242 5.88 -2.02 13.35
N SER A 243 5.10 -2.91 13.96
CA SER A 243 5.34 -3.33 15.34
C SER A 243 4.78 -4.72 15.63
N PHE A 244 5.31 -5.36 16.68
CA PHE A 244 4.73 -6.57 17.26
C PHE A 244 3.35 -6.34 17.88
N SER A 245 3.02 -5.08 18.21
CA SER A 245 1.70 -4.66 18.68
C SER A 245 0.71 -4.35 17.54
N GLU A 246 1.02 -4.78 16.32
CA GLU A 246 0.16 -4.68 15.14
C GLU A 246 -0.19 -3.25 14.71
N ARG A 247 0.67 -2.28 15.04
CA ARG A 247 0.51 -0.91 14.53
C ARG A 247 0.74 -0.88 13.02
N LYS A 248 -0.11 -0.14 12.33
CA LYS A 248 -0.10 -0.01 10.87
C LYS A 248 0.04 1.45 10.49
N MET A 249 1.03 1.74 9.65
CA MET A 249 1.13 3.00 8.93
C MET A 249 0.05 3.01 7.85
N ASP A 250 -0.67 4.11 7.69
CA ASP A 250 -1.69 4.19 6.64
C ASP A 250 -1.06 4.02 5.25
N LEU A 251 0.02 4.75 4.99
CA LEU A 251 0.75 4.74 3.72
C LEU A 251 2.25 4.96 3.94
N LEU A 252 3.07 4.29 3.12
CA LEU A 252 4.51 4.45 3.06
C LEU A 252 4.94 4.43 1.59
N PHE A 253 5.38 5.57 1.07
CA PHE A 253 5.83 5.68 -0.32
C PHE A 253 7.33 5.88 -0.38
N GLY A 254 7.94 5.30 -1.42
CA GLY A 254 9.33 5.50 -1.77
C GLY A 254 9.43 6.27 -3.09
N THR A 255 10.51 7.03 -3.23
CA THR A 255 10.79 7.79 -4.45
C THR A 255 12.10 7.35 -5.08
N ASN A 256 12.26 7.67 -6.37
CA ASN A 256 13.50 7.48 -7.10
C ASN A 256 14.70 8.32 -6.59
N GLU A 257 14.48 9.21 -5.62
CA GLU A 257 15.54 9.97 -4.93
C GLU A 257 15.95 9.34 -3.59
N ASP A 258 15.45 8.15 -3.29
CA ASP A 258 15.58 7.48 -1.98
C ASP A 258 14.95 8.30 -0.85
N LYS A 259 13.79 8.93 -1.08
CA LYS A 259 12.99 9.54 -0.02
C LYS A 259 11.81 8.67 0.36
N CYS A 260 11.46 8.71 1.63
CA CYS A 260 10.33 7.98 2.18
C CYS A 260 9.24 8.96 2.62
N LEU A 261 8.08 8.91 1.99
CA LEU A 261 6.90 9.65 2.43
C LEU A 261 6.09 8.77 3.38
N LEU A 262 6.15 9.09 4.66
CA LEU A 262 5.39 8.44 5.72
C LEU A 262 4.09 9.23 5.92
N ILE A 263 2.97 8.71 5.42
CA ILE A 263 1.71 9.47 5.36
C ILE A 263 0.68 8.85 6.30
N GLU A 264 0.24 9.64 7.27
CA GLU A 264 -0.88 9.32 8.17
C GLU A 264 -2.12 10.10 7.71
N LEU A 265 -3.26 9.42 7.61
CA LEU A 265 -4.50 9.97 7.06
C LEU A 265 -5.54 10.09 8.17
N LYS A 266 -6.25 11.22 8.24
CA LYS A 266 -7.40 11.39 9.12
C LYS A 266 -8.52 12.12 8.39
N ASN A 267 -9.68 11.48 8.24
CA ASN A 267 -10.86 12.12 7.65
C ASN A 267 -11.62 13.05 8.64
N LYS A 268 -10.88 13.67 9.57
CA LYS A 268 -11.37 14.63 10.57
C LYS A 268 -10.28 15.65 10.86
N PHE A 269 -10.67 16.86 11.23
CA PHE A 269 -9.75 17.85 11.78
C PHE A 269 -9.49 17.52 13.26
N ILE A 270 -8.45 16.73 13.53
CA ILE A 270 -8.09 16.30 14.87
C ILE A 270 -6.59 16.07 14.98
N PHE A 271 -6.03 16.46 16.13
CA PHE A 271 -4.65 16.13 16.50
C PHE A 271 -4.57 15.91 18.01
N ASN A 272 -3.80 14.91 18.44
CA ASN A 272 -3.61 14.54 19.84
C ASN A 272 -2.33 13.70 19.99
N ASP A 273 -1.96 13.42 21.24
CA ASP A 273 -0.74 12.65 21.57
C ASP A 273 -0.72 11.25 20.95
N SER A 274 -1.88 10.62 20.71
CA SER A 274 -1.91 9.31 20.05
C SER A 274 -1.39 9.42 18.61
N ILE A 275 -1.84 10.43 17.86
CA ILE A 275 -1.42 10.66 16.47
C ILE A 275 0.06 11.05 16.44
N TYR A 276 0.49 11.94 17.35
CA TYR A 276 1.90 12.31 17.47
C TYR A 276 2.80 11.08 17.72
N ASN A 277 2.44 10.26 18.72
CA ASN A 277 3.21 9.08 19.06
C ASN A 277 3.21 8.05 17.94
N GLN A 278 2.12 7.90 17.18
CA GLN A 278 2.08 7.04 15.99
C GLN A 278 3.12 7.50 14.96
N ILE A 279 3.08 8.75 14.53
CA ILE A 279 4.01 9.30 13.53
C ILE A 279 5.46 9.16 14.00
N MET A 280 5.74 9.47 15.27
CA MET A 280 7.10 9.35 15.85
C MET A 280 7.60 7.91 15.83
N GLU A 281 6.77 6.94 16.25
CA GLU A 281 7.17 5.53 16.29
C GLU A 281 7.31 4.94 14.88
N TYR A 282 6.49 5.39 13.93
CA TYR A 282 6.62 5.02 12.53
C TYR A 282 7.93 5.54 11.93
N ALA A 283 8.26 6.81 12.17
CA ALA A 283 9.53 7.39 11.76
C ALA A 283 10.73 6.65 12.34
N ARG A 284 10.68 6.26 13.62
CA ARG A 284 11.71 5.42 14.27
C ARG A 284 11.87 4.08 13.56
N TRP A 285 10.77 3.42 13.23
CA TRP A 285 10.81 2.13 12.54
C TRP A 285 11.44 2.24 11.15
N VAL A 286 11.03 3.23 10.36
CA VAL A 286 11.59 3.48 9.02
C VAL A 286 13.08 3.81 9.14
N SER A 287 13.46 4.69 10.06
CA SER A 287 14.87 5.06 10.30
C SER A 287 15.74 3.86 10.68
N ALA A 288 15.19 2.93 11.47
CA ALA A 288 15.91 1.74 11.92
C ALA A 288 16.06 0.67 10.81
N TYR A 289 14.97 0.35 10.10
CA TYR A 289 14.89 -0.83 9.23
C TYR A 289 14.90 -0.52 7.74
N LYS A 290 14.74 0.75 7.35
CA LYS A 290 14.69 1.23 5.96
C LYS A 290 15.80 2.24 5.68
N LYS A 291 17.02 1.92 6.13
CA LYS A 291 18.21 2.80 6.12
C LYS A 291 18.67 3.29 4.76
N HIS A 292 18.18 2.70 3.67
CA HIS A 292 18.49 3.16 2.32
C HIS A 292 17.84 4.51 2.01
N TYR A 293 16.75 4.88 2.71
CA TYR A 293 16.14 6.19 2.55
C TYR A 293 17.01 7.29 3.16
N LYS A 294 17.30 8.31 2.34
CA LYS A 294 18.08 9.50 2.69
C LYS A 294 17.29 10.51 3.51
N ASP A 295 16.00 10.63 3.22
CA ASP A 295 15.07 11.49 3.95
C ASP A 295 13.78 10.73 4.25
N ILE A 296 13.29 10.87 5.48
CA ILE A 296 11.97 10.41 5.93
C ILE A 296 11.12 11.66 6.09
N VAL A 297 10.09 11.78 5.27
CA VAL A 297 9.17 12.92 5.25
C VAL A 297 7.86 12.49 5.92
N PRO A 298 7.66 12.83 7.21
CA PRO A 298 6.40 12.57 7.88
C PRO A 298 5.34 13.57 7.41
N ILE A 299 4.19 13.05 7.00
CA ILE A 299 3.08 13.80 6.44
C ILE A 299 1.81 13.41 7.20
N LEU A 300 1.09 14.40 7.72
CA LEU A 300 -0.23 14.23 8.31
C LEU A 300 -1.27 14.92 7.42
N VAL A 301 -2.25 14.16 6.95
CA VAL A 301 -3.37 14.67 6.15
C VAL A 301 -4.64 14.67 7.00
N LEU A 302 -5.22 15.85 7.21
CA LEU A 302 -6.44 16.04 7.98
C LEU A 302 -7.58 16.51 7.08
N ARG A 303 -8.83 16.18 7.40
CA ARG A 303 -9.95 16.91 6.80
C ARG A 303 -9.98 18.35 7.31
N GLU A 304 -10.35 19.30 6.48
CA GLU A 304 -10.57 20.69 6.92
C GLU A 304 -11.57 20.79 8.08
N ALA A 305 -11.31 21.75 8.97
CA ALA A 305 -12.24 22.09 10.03
C ALA A 305 -13.55 22.59 9.41
N ARG A 306 -14.68 22.23 10.02
CA ARG A 306 -15.96 22.83 9.64
C ARG A 306 -15.88 24.33 9.88
N ASP A 307 -16.32 25.11 8.91
CA ASP A 307 -16.04 26.54 8.87
C ASP A 307 -16.79 27.32 9.97
N VAL A 308 -18.11 27.50 9.84
CA VAL A 308 -18.92 28.25 10.81
C VAL A 308 -19.94 27.36 11.52
N ALA A 309 -20.04 27.49 12.84
CA ALA A 309 -21.02 26.79 13.64
C ALA A 309 -22.47 27.19 13.26
N PRO A 310 -23.39 26.22 13.04
CA PRO A 310 -24.79 26.52 12.74
C PRO A 310 -25.58 26.96 13.97
N ARG A 311 -25.08 26.69 15.19
CA ARG A 311 -25.71 26.98 16.48
C ARG A 311 -24.64 27.29 17.52
N LYS A 312 -24.94 28.17 18.48
CA LYS A 312 -24.02 28.60 19.56
C LYS A 312 -23.49 27.46 20.45
N SER A 313 -24.19 26.32 20.52
CA SER A 313 -23.77 25.17 21.34
C SER A 313 -22.71 24.29 20.67
N CYS A 314 -22.44 24.50 19.38
CA CYS A 314 -21.43 23.74 18.65
C CYS A 314 -20.03 24.23 19.04
N LYS A 315 -19.11 23.29 19.30
CA LYS A 315 -17.74 23.59 19.78
C LYS A 315 -16.62 23.23 18.81
N TYR A 316 -16.90 22.40 17.79
CA TYR A 316 -15.90 21.83 16.88
C TYR A 316 -15.98 22.44 15.48
N PHE A 317 -15.78 23.75 15.43
CA PHE A 317 -15.80 24.57 14.21
C PHE A 317 -14.66 25.57 14.25
N LYS A 318 -14.17 25.99 13.09
CA LYS A 318 -13.15 27.03 12.98
C LYS A 318 -13.64 28.34 13.58
N TYR A 319 -14.88 28.73 13.28
CA TYR A 319 -15.56 29.91 13.82
C TYR A 319 -16.87 29.53 14.52
N LEU A 320 -17.15 30.14 15.68
CA LEU A 320 -18.37 29.86 16.47
C LEU A 320 -19.58 30.71 16.07
N SER A 321 -19.37 31.73 15.23
CA SER A 321 -20.42 32.57 14.65
C SER A 321 -19.93 33.22 13.35
N LYS A 322 -20.87 33.78 12.56
CA LYS A 322 -20.52 34.56 11.36
C LYS A 322 -19.74 35.84 11.69
N GLU A 323 -20.02 36.44 12.85
CA GLU A 323 -19.27 37.60 13.34
C GLU A 323 -17.81 37.24 13.61
N ASN A 324 -17.58 36.10 14.29
CA ASN A 324 -16.21 35.61 14.50
C ASN A 324 -15.50 35.32 13.18
N GLN A 325 -16.20 34.78 12.17
CA GLN A 325 -15.61 34.57 10.84
C GLN A 325 -15.19 35.89 10.18
N LEU A 326 -16.04 36.92 10.23
CA LEU A 326 -15.75 38.23 9.65
C LEU A 326 -14.54 38.91 10.32
N ASN A 327 -14.35 38.69 11.62
CA ASN A 327 -13.24 39.24 12.39
C ASN A 327 -12.00 38.31 12.44
N ASP A 328 -12.02 37.15 11.76
CA ASP A 328 -11.04 36.06 11.87
C ASP A 328 -10.76 35.57 13.32
N GLU A 329 -11.76 35.65 14.19
CA GLU A 329 -11.71 35.17 15.57
C GLU A 329 -11.94 33.66 15.63
N LYS A 330 -10.85 32.89 15.51
CA LYS A 330 -10.90 31.42 15.54
C LYS A 330 -11.31 30.88 16.92
N SER A 331 -12.01 29.75 16.94
CA SER A 331 -12.45 29.11 18.19
C SER A 331 -11.28 28.55 19.00
N ASP A 332 -11.42 28.51 20.33
CA ASP A 332 -10.44 27.90 21.24
C ASP A 332 -10.08 26.46 20.85
N TRP A 333 -11.07 25.68 20.38
CA TRP A 333 -10.84 24.31 19.95
C TRP A 333 -9.93 24.26 18.71
N TYR A 334 -10.20 25.10 17.72
CA TYR A 334 -9.40 25.16 16.50
C TYR A 334 -7.97 25.59 16.82
N GLN A 335 -7.82 26.65 17.63
CA GLN A 335 -6.50 27.16 18.03
C GLN A 335 -5.71 26.11 18.82
N LYS A 336 -6.34 25.40 19.77
CA LYS A 336 -5.68 24.29 20.50
C LYS A 336 -5.15 23.20 19.57
N VAL A 337 -5.88 22.85 18.52
CA VAL A 337 -5.42 21.86 17.54
C VAL A 337 -4.23 22.40 16.74
N ILE A 338 -4.28 23.65 16.30
CA ILE A 338 -3.17 24.31 15.59
C ILE A 338 -1.93 24.43 16.47
N ASP A 339 -2.07 24.89 17.70
CA ASP A 339 -0.96 25.03 18.66
C ASP A 339 -0.31 23.68 18.95
N SER A 340 -1.12 22.62 19.09
CA SER A 340 -0.63 21.25 19.27
C SER A 340 0.13 20.74 18.04
N LEU A 341 -0.34 21.05 16.83
CA LEU A 341 0.36 20.71 15.58
C LEU A 341 1.70 21.45 15.46
N PHE A 342 1.73 22.74 15.80
CA PHE A 342 2.96 23.53 15.78
C PHE A 342 3.99 22.99 16.78
N THR A 343 3.53 22.69 18.00
CA THR A 343 4.36 22.06 19.04
C THR A 343 4.91 20.71 18.57
N ALA A 344 4.06 19.87 17.98
CA ALA A 344 4.48 18.57 17.44
C ALA A 344 5.54 18.68 16.34
N LYS A 345 5.46 19.68 15.44
CA LYS A 345 6.49 19.93 14.43
C LYS A 345 7.85 20.19 15.07
N GLN A 346 7.90 21.05 16.09
CA GLN A 346 9.13 21.38 16.81
C GLN A 346 9.64 20.17 17.61
N ASP A 347 8.76 19.51 18.36
CA ASP A 347 9.13 18.38 19.21
C ASP A 347 9.65 17.20 18.40
N LEU A 348 9.05 16.92 17.23
CA LEU A 348 9.49 15.84 16.35
C LEU A 348 10.86 16.15 15.72
N LYS A 349 11.10 17.41 15.34
CA LYS A 349 12.40 17.88 14.81
C LYS A 349 13.52 17.75 15.83
N LEU A 350 13.21 17.91 17.12
CA LEU A 350 14.16 17.72 18.22
C LEU A 350 14.39 16.24 18.59
N LYS A 351 13.63 15.30 18.01
CA LYS A 351 13.91 13.87 18.19
C LYS A 351 15.16 13.50 17.40
N ASP A 352 16.05 12.77 18.05
CA ASP A 352 17.22 12.17 17.42
C ASP A 352 16.82 10.93 16.60
N ILE A 353 16.03 11.16 15.54
CA ILE A 353 15.66 10.13 14.56
C ILE A 353 16.41 10.44 13.27
N CYS A 354 17.31 9.54 12.90
CA CYS A 354 18.17 9.70 11.73
C CYS A 354 17.34 9.89 10.46
N ASN A 355 17.77 10.83 9.60
CA ASN A 355 17.16 11.17 8.32
C ASN A 355 15.72 11.74 8.40
N LEU A 356 15.21 12.09 9.59
CA LEU A 356 13.85 12.61 9.72
C LEU A 356 13.77 14.09 9.33
N SER A 357 12.90 14.41 8.38
CA SER A 357 12.57 15.81 8.04
C SER A 357 11.47 16.36 8.95
N GLU A 358 11.21 17.66 8.82
CA GLU A 358 10.09 18.31 9.51
C GLU A 358 8.74 17.69 9.12
N LEU A 359 7.84 17.58 10.11
CA LEU A 359 6.45 17.15 9.92
C LEU A 359 5.69 18.13 9.04
N GLN A 360 5.20 17.61 7.91
CA GLN A 360 4.32 18.36 7.02
C GLN A 360 2.86 18.04 7.36
N VAL A 361 2.02 19.07 7.43
CA VAL A 361 0.61 18.90 7.76
C VAL A 361 -0.22 19.53 6.66
N TYR A 362 -1.17 18.78 6.12
CA TYR A 362 -2.07 19.21 5.06
C TYR A 362 -3.51 19.03 5.50
N THR A 363 -4.38 19.93 5.06
CA THR A 363 -5.83 19.78 5.17
C THR A 363 -6.47 19.58 3.81
N PHE A 364 -7.60 18.89 3.74
CA PHE A 364 -8.38 18.78 2.51
C PHE A 364 -9.86 19.12 2.68
N GLY A 365 -10.42 19.76 1.66
CA GLY A 365 -11.84 20.02 1.50
C GLY A 365 -12.52 19.01 0.58
N VAL A 366 -13.84 18.87 0.71
CA VAL A 366 -14.67 18.14 -0.25
C VAL A 366 -15.89 18.96 -0.64
N ASP A 367 -16.37 18.78 -1.88
CA ASP A 367 -17.60 19.40 -2.35
C ASP A 367 -18.87 18.76 -1.73
N ASN A 368 -20.04 19.23 -2.15
CA ASN A 368 -21.34 18.72 -1.69
C ASN A 368 -21.60 17.25 -2.07
N GLU A 369 -20.90 16.72 -3.07
CA GLU A 369 -20.96 15.31 -3.46
C GLU A 369 -19.88 14.45 -2.80
N GLY A 370 -19.02 15.07 -2.00
CA GLY A 370 -17.88 14.45 -1.32
C GLY A 370 -16.63 14.34 -2.20
N ARG A 371 -16.56 15.00 -3.36
CA ARG A 371 -15.37 14.96 -4.22
C ARG A 371 -14.27 15.84 -3.61
N LEU A 372 -13.04 15.33 -3.58
CA LEU A 372 -11.86 16.08 -3.16
C LEU A 372 -11.70 17.35 -3.99
N LEU A 373 -11.48 18.47 -3.31
CA LEU A 373 -11.25 19.78 -3.94
C LEU A 373 -9.74 20.04 -4.13
N GLU A 374 -9.04 20.21 -3.02
CA GLU A 374 -7.62 20.54 -2.98
C GLU A 374 -7.01 20.13 -1.63
N PHE A 375 -5.69 20.17 -1.54
CA PHE A 375 -4.96 20.11 -0.29
C PHE A 375 -4.32 21.46 0.03
N ASN A 376 -4.42 21.87 1.29
CA ASN A 376 -3.88 23.12 1.81
C ASN A 376 -2.85 22.81 2.90
N LYS A 377 -1.62 23.32 2.77
CA LYS A 377 -0.57 23.10 3.77
C LYS A 377 -0.79 24.00 4.99
N ILE A 378 -0.75 23.43 6.19
CA ILE A 378 -0.72 24.20 7.44
C ILE A 378 0.73 24.65 7.67
N ALA A 379 0.92 25.97 7.76
CA ALA A 379 2.22 26.61 8.03
C ALA A 379 2.90 26.05 9.28
#